data_AF-A0A532E105-F1
#
_entry.id   AF-A0A532E105-F1
#
_cell.length_a   1.000
_cell.length_b   1.000
_cell.length_c   1.000
_cell.angle_alpha   90.00
_cell.angle_beta   90.00
_cell.angle_gamma   90.00
#
_symmetry.space_group_name_H-M   'P 1'
#
loop_
_entity.id
_entity.type
_entity.pdbx_description
1 polymer ?
#
loop_
_entity_poly.entity_id
_entity_poly.type
_entity_poly.pdbx_seq_one_letter_code
_entity_poly.pdbx_strand_id
1 'polypeptide(L)'
;MSNILRLGNRRAAVMGGIILFCAGLFGCSGIASQATAGTQETIRPQAQHTTAQWYCDQAEANYAEAVTYERRAASLAGYVDPKGFVRNGMLTAAQTYRAKARDLEQLAAAHEQELTVACQ
;
A
#
# COMPACT_ATOMS: atom_id res chain seq x y z
N MET A 1 62.49 18.38 -19.58
CA MET A 1 61.36 17.42 -19.53
C MET A 1 60.45 17.87 -18.40
N SER A 2 59.68 18.95 -18.56
CA SER A 2 58.42 19.08 -19.31
C SER A 2 57.25 18.31 -18.67
N ASN A 3 56.21 19.07 -18.33
CA ASN A 3 54.80 18.67 -18.17
C ASN A 3 54.30 18.21 -16.80
N ILE A 4 54.32 19.07 -15.77
CA ILE A 4 53.44 18.89 -14.59
C ILE A 4 52.59 20.14 -14.28
N LEU A 5 52.85 21.27 -14.93
CA LEU A 5 52.20 22.56 -14.66
C LEU A 5 50.80 22.76 -15.29
N ARG A 6 50.10 21.70 -15.73
CA ARG A 6 48.75 21.83 -16.34
C ARG A 6 47.68 20.84 -15.87
N LEU A 7 47.85 20.21 -14.70
CA LEU A 7 46.82 19.32 -14.13
C LEU A 7 46.25 19.74 -12.77
N GLY A 8 46.59 20.94 -12.27
CA GLY A 8 46.02 21.48 -11.01
C GLY A 8 44.71 22.27 -11.18
N ASN A 9 44.52 22.95 -12.31
CA ASN A 9 43.49 23.99 -12.44
C ASN A 9 42.14 23.54 -13.03
N ARG A 10 41.99 22.31 -13.53
CA ARG A 10 40.71 21.82 -14.08
C ARG A 10 39.82 21.10 -13.07
N ARG A 11 40.38 20.59 -11.97
CA ARG A 11 39.60 19.87 -10.95
C ARG A 11 38.95 20.80 -9.91
N ALA A 12 39.58 21.94 -9.62
CA ALA A 12 39.05 22.91 -8.67
C ALA A 12 37.79 23.64 -9.19
N ALA A 13 37.72 23.93 -10.49
CA ALA A 13 36.57 24.64 -11.08
C ALA A 13 35.30 23.78 -11.14
N VAL A 14 35.43 22.45 -11.34
CA VAL A 14 34.28 21.54 -11.42
C VAL A 14 33.70 21.25 -10.03
N MET A 15 34.53 21.13 -9.01
CA MET A 15 34.05 20.90 -7.64
C MET A 15 33.47 22.17 -6.98
N GLY A 16 33.95 23.36 -7.35
CA GLY A 16 33.38 24.63 -6.85
C GLY A 16 31.99 24.95 -7.42
N GLY A 17 31.72 24.57 -8.67
CA GLY A 17 30.44 24.85 -9.33
C GLY A 17 29.27 23.98 -8.84
N ILE A 18 29.54 22.75 -8.38
CA ILE A 18 28.50 21.84 -7.89
C ILE A 18 27.99 22.24 -6.49
N ILE A 19 28.88 22.74 -5.63
CA ILE A 19 28.51 23.09 -4.25
C ILE A 19 27.66 24.37 -4.20
N LEU A 20 27.91 25.33 -5.10
CA LEU A 20 27.11 26.56 -5.16
C LEU A 20 25.70 26.36 -5.73
N PHE A 21 25.46 25.31 -6.52
CA PHE A 21 24.11 24.99 -7.03
C PHE A 21 23.24 24.31 -5.96
N CYS A 22 23.82 23.52 -5.06
CA CYS A 22 23.07 22.87 -3.97
C CYS A 22 22.69 23.84 -2.84
N ALA A 23 23.45 24.91 -2.62
CA ALA A 23 23.15 25.90 -1.57
C ALA A 23 22.01 26.87 -1.96
N GLY A 24 21.68 26.99 -3.25
CA GLY A 24 20.64 27.91 -3.75
C GLY A 24 19.22 27.33 -3.78
N LEU A 25 19.04 26.02 -3.58
CA LEU A 25 17.73 25.36 -3.60
C LEU A 25 17.18 25.02 -2.20
N PHE A 26 17.99 25.16 -1.14
CA PHE A 26 17.57 24.94 0.25
C PHE A 26 17.45 26.24 1.06
N GLY A 27 17.24 27.37 0.36
CA GLY A 27 17.11 28.70 0.94
C GLY A 27 15.67 29.23 0.95
N CYS A 28 14.71 28.50 1.50
CA CYS A 28 13.45 29.11 1.99
C CYS A 28 12.70 28.15 2.90
N SER A 29 13.03 28.16 4.19
CA SER A 29 12.08 27.88 5.29
C SER A 29 12.71 28.37 6.59
N GLY A 30 12.92 29.69 6.65
CA GLY A 30 12.94 30.36 7.94
C GLY A 30 11.52 30.33 8.52
N ILE A 31 11.43 30.02 9.81
CA ILE A 31 10.28 30.27 10.69
C ILE A 31 9.09 29.32 10.50
N ALA A 32 9.06 28.26 11.32
CA ALA A 32 7.88 27.88 12.10
C ALA A 32 8.27 26.83 13.14
N SER A 33 8.98 27.25 14.18
CA SER A 33 8.78 26.62 15.49
C SER A 33 7.29 26.82 15.82
N GLN A 34 6.55 25.72 16.00
CA GLN A 34 5.10 25.61 16.29
C GLN A 34 4.21 25.24 15.08
N ALA A 35 4.22 23.97 14.65
CA ALA A 35 3.07 23.37 13.92
C ALA A 35 3.06 21.83 13.91
N THR A 36 4.09 21.14 14.41
CA THR A 36 4.21 19.67 14.25
C THR A 36 3.34 18.85 15.22
N ALA A 37 2.66 19.48 16.18
CA ALA A 37 1.69 18.77 17.01
C ALA A 37 0.34 18.54 16.29
N GLY A 38 0.02 19.30 15.23
CA GLY A 38 -1.27 19.18 14.53
C GLY A 38 -1.25 18.29 13.27
N THR A 39 -0.09 18.11 12.64
CA THR A 39 0.00 17.35 11.37
C THR A 39 0.22 15.85 11.60
N GLN A 40 0.86 15.46 12.71
CA GLN A 40 1.10 14.05 13.01
C GLN A 40 -0.20 13.33 13.44
N GLU A 41 -1.09 14.03 14.12
CA GLU A 41 -2.45 13.54 14.43
C GLU A 41 -3.39 13.55 13.24
N THR A 42 -3.10 14.25 12.13
CA THR A 42 -3.99 14.26 10.94
C THR A 42 -3.55 13.24 9.89
N ILE A 43 -2.24 13.04 9.71
CA ILE A 43 -1.70 12.09 8.73
C ILE A 43 -1.96 10.64 9.15
N ARG A 44 -1.89 10.35 10.47
CA ARG A 44 -2.14 9.02 11.02
C ARG A 44 -3.59 8.54 10.77
N PRO A 45 -4.65 9.27 11.16
CA PRO A 45 -6.03 8.85 10.90
C PRO A 45 -6.36 8.84 9.42
N GLN A 46 -5.78 9.73 8.60
CA GLN A 46 -6.02 9.71 7.16
C GLN A 46 -5.41 8.46 6.49
N ALA A 47 -4.19 8.07 6.89
CA ALA A 47 -3.58 6.82 6.44
C ALA A 47 -4.34 5.59 6.97
N GLN A 48 -4.79 5.62 8.23
CA GLN A 48 -5.53 4.52 8.84
C GLN A 48 -6.95 4.35 8.25
N HIS A 49 -7.62 5.44 7.86
CA HIS A 49 -8.89 5.37 7.13
C HIS A 49 -8.70 4.75 5.74
N THR A 50 -7.62 5.09 5.03
CA THR A 50 -7.34 4.50 3.71
C THR A 50 -7.01 3.01 3.80
N THR A 51 -6.37 2.55 4.87
CA THR A 51 -6.08 1.11 5.06
C THR A 51 -7.33 0.33 5.47
N ALA A 52 -8.16 0.86 6.36
CA ALA A 52 -9.42 0.21 6.75
C ALA A 52 -10.38 0.07 5.55
N GLN A 53 -10.51 1.12 4.74
CA GLN A 53 -11.30 1.08 3.50
C GLN A 53 -10.75 0.05 2.51
N TRP A 54 -9.43 -0.02 2.35
CA TRP A 54 -8.80 -1.01 1.48
C TRP A 54 -9.12 -2.47 1.89
N TYR A 55 -9.11 -2.77 3.19
CA TYR A 55 -9.50 -4.10 3.68
C TYR A 55 -10.97 -4.43 3.36
N CYS A 56 -11.87 -3.46 3.51
CA CYS A 56 -13.29 -3.61 3.18
C CYS A 56 -13.51 -3.85 1.67
N ASP A 57 -12.87 -3.03 0.83
CA ASP A 57 -12.96 -3.17 -0.64
C ASP A 57 -12.45 -4.56 -1.09
N GLN A 58 -11.34 -5.01 -0.47
CA GLN A 58 -10.79 -6.31 -0.77
C GLN A 58 -11.68 -7.45 -0.25
N ALA A 59 -12.32 -7.29 0.91
CA ALA A 59 -13.30 -8.26 1.41
C ALA A 59 -14.49 -8.40 0.44
N GLU A 60 -15.04 -7.28 -0.04
CA GLU A 60 -16.12 -7.27 -1.03
C GLU A 60 -15.72 -7.97 -2.33
N ALA A 61 -14.52 -7.68 -2.85
CA ALA A 61 -13.99 -8.35 -4.03
C ALA A 61 -13.86 -9.88 -3.83
N ASN A 62 -13.43 -10.32 -2.64
CA ASN A 62 -13.36 -11.75 -2.31
C ASN A 62 -14.76 -12.38 -2.23
N TYR A 63 -15.77 -11.69 -1.68
CA TYR A 63 -17.15 -12.17 -1.71
C TYR A 63 -17.71 -12.28 -3.13
N ALA A 64 -17.45 -11.29 -3.98
CA ALA A 64 -17.87 -11.30 -5.38
C ALA A 64 -17.25 -12.49 -6.15
N GLU A 65 -15.97 -12.78 -5.90
CA GLU A 65 -15.29 -13.93 -6.49
C GLU A 65 -15.90 -15.25 -5.98
N ALA A 66 -16.18 -15.35 -4.68
CA ALA A 66 -16.86 -16.51 -4.11
C ALA A 66 -18.21 -16.79 -4.78
N VAL A 67 -19.04 -15.76 -4.96
CA VAL A 67 -20.34 -15.87 -5.65
C VAL A 67 -20.15 -16.30 -7.11
N THR A 68 -19.09 -15.84 -7.77
CA THR A 68 -18.78 -16.23 -9.15
C THR A 68 -18.50 -17.73 -9.25
N TYR A 69 -17.70 -18.28 -8.33
CA TYR A 69 -17.44 -19.72 -8.27
C TYR A 69 -18.70 -20.54 -7.96
N GLU A 70 -19.56 -20.07 -7.07
CA GLU A 70 -20.84 -20.74 -6.77
C GLU A 70 -21.79 -20.74 -7.96
N ARG A 71 -21.92 -19.62 -8.67
CA ARG A 71 -22.73 -19.54 -9.89
C ARG A 71 -22.20 -20.49 -10.95
N ARG A 72 -20.88 -20.57 -11.13
CA ARG A 72 -20.25 -21.52 -12.07
C ARG A 72 -20.54 -22.96 -11.66
N ALA A 73 -20.40 -23.28 -10.37
CA ALA A 73 -20.71 -24.61 -9.83
C ALA A 73 -22.18 -25.00 -10.04
N ALA A 74 -23.11 -24.05 -9.86
CA ALA A 74 -24.54 -24.25 -10.07
C ALA A 74 -24.91 -24.40 -11.56
N SER A 75 -24.23 -23.68 -12.46
CA SER A 75 -24.44 -23.78 -13.90
C SER A 75 -23.89 -25.07 -14.52
N LEU A 76 -23.08 -25.83 -13.77
CA LEU A 76 -22.39 -26.99 -14.30
C LEU A 76 -23.35 -28.17 -14.50
N ALA A 77 -23.54 -28.58 -15.75
CA ALA A 77 -24.42 -29.69 -16.08
C ALA A 77 -23.89 -31.04 -15.57
N GLY A 78 -24.78 -31.91 -15.09
CA GLY A 78 -24.40 -33.19 -14.49
C GLY A 78 -23.66 -34.16 -15.42
N TYR A 79 -23.87 -34.08 -16.73
CA TYR A 79 -23.12 -34.91 -17.69
C TYR A 79 -21.70 -34.40 -17.95
N VAL A 80 -21.42 -33.11 -17.65
CA VAL A 80 -20.08 -32.51 -17.77
C VAL A 80 -19.21 -32.88 -16.57
N ASP A 81 -19.82 -33.03 -15.39
CA ASP A 81 -19.16 -33.47 -14.17
C ASP A 81 -19.99 -34.54 -13.45
N PRO A 82 -20.05 -35.76 -14.00
CA PRO A 82 -20.89 -36.84 -13.46
C PRO A 82 -20.45 -37.32 -12.08
N LYS A 83 -19.22 -36.98 -11.67
CA LYS A 83 -18.67 -37.31 -10.35
C LYS A 83 -18.67 -36.12 -9.39
N GLY A 84 -19.03 -34.92 -9.84
CA GLY A 84 -19.10 -33.72 -9.00
C GLY A 84 -17.73 -33.15 -8.58
N PHE A 85 -16.62 -33.59 -9.17
CA PHE A 85 -15.28 -33.14 -8.76
C PHE A 85 -15.04 -31.67 -9.08
N VAL A 86 -15.46 -31.24 -10.28
CA VAL A 86 -15.32 -29.85 -10.73
C VAL A 86 -16.21 -28.95 -9.90
N ARG A 87 -17.46 -29.36 -9.68
CA ARG A 87 -18.42 -28.65 -8.83
C ARG A 87 -17.88 -28.50 -7.41
N ASN A 88 -17.38 -29.59 -6.81
CA ASN A 88 -16.82 -29.55 -5.46
C ASN A 88 -15.59 -28.64 -5.39
N GLY A 89 -14.68 -28.71 -6.37
CA GLY A 89 -13.52 -27.81 -6.43
C GLY A 89 -13.92 -26.33 -6.48
N MET A 90 -14.94 -25.99 -7.27
CA MET A 90 -15.49 -24.62 -7.32
C MET A 90 -16.11 -24.20 -5.99
N LEU A 91 -16.87 -25.07 -5.32
CA LEU A 91 -17.44 -24.78 -4.00
C LEU A 91 -16.36 -24.60 -2.93
N THR A 92 -15.31 -25.42 -2.94
CA THR A 92 -14.15 -25.24 -2.05
C THR A 92 -13.42 -23.93 -2.32
N ALA A 93 -13.25 -23.55 -3.59
CA ALA A 93 -12.69 -22.25 -3.94
C ALA A 93 -13.56 -21.11 -3.38
N ALA A 94 -14.88 -21.17 -3.59
CA ALA A 94 -15.82 -20.17 -3.04
C ALA A 94 -15.73 -20.06 -1.52
N GLN A 95 -15.67 -21.17 -0.80
CA GLN A 95 -15.48 -21.18 0.65
C GLN A 95 -14.15 -20.54 1.07
N THR A 96 -13.07 -20.80 0.34
CA THR A 96 -11.76 -20.20 0.59
C THR A 96 -11.81 -18.68 0.43
N TYR A 97 -12.46 -18.18 -0.62
CA TYR A 97 -12.64 -16.74 -0.83
C TYR A 97 -13.50 -16.09 0.26
N ARG A 98 -14.57 -16.76 0.73
CA ARG A 98 -15.34 -16.27 1.89
C ARG A 98 -14.54 -16.25 3.18
N ALA A 99 -13.68 -17.23 3.41
CA ALA A 99 -12.79 -17.23 4.57
C ALA A 99 -11.85 -16.01 4.52
N LYS A 100 -11.20 -15.78 3.38
CA LYS A 100 -10.35 -14.61 3.18
C LYS A 100 -11.09 -13.29 3.38
N ALA A 101 -12.32 -13.17 2.90
CA ALA A 101 -13.12 -11.97 3.10
C ALA A 101 -13.38 -11.71 4.60
N ARG A 102 -13.72 -12.74 5.36
CA ARG A 102 -13.91 -12.64 6.82
C ARG A 102 -12.61 -12.31 7.57
N ASP A 103 -11.48 -12.85 7.13
CA ASP A 103 -10.18 -12.51 7.71
C ASP A 103 -9.86 -11.01 7.48
N LEU A 104 -10.17 -10.47 6.30
CA LEU A 104 -10.01 -9.06 5.99
C LEU A 104 -10.96 -8.16 6.80
N GLU A 105 -12.22 -8.59 7.01
CA GLU A 105 -13.16 -7.89 7.89
C GLU A 105 -12.64 -7.85 9.34
N GLN A 106 -12.05 -8.95 9.83
CA GLN A 106 -11.44 -8.99 11.17
C GLN A 106 -10.23 -8.06 11.27
N LEU A 107 -9.39 -8.00 10.23
CA LEU A 107 -8.27 -7.06 10.16
C LEU A 107 -8.74 -5.60 10.16
N ALA A 108 -9.81 -5.29 9.41
CA ALA A 108 -10.42 -3.96 9.41
C ALA A 108 -10.94 -3.58 10.81
N ALA A 109 -11.69 -4.49 11.46
CA ALA A 109 -12.22 -4.28 12.80
C ALA A 109 -11.13 -4.12 13.86
N ALA A 110 -10.04 -4.89 13.76
CA ALA A 110 -8.88 -4.74 14.65
C ALA A 110 -8.19 -3.37 14.46
N HIS A 111 -8.10 -2.90 13.22
CA HIS A 111 -7.56 -1.57 12.91
C HIS A 111 -8.39 -0.43 13.52
N GLU A 112 -9.72 -0.55 13.47
CA GLU A 112 -10.63 0.42 14.12
C GLU A 112 -10.51 0.40 15.64
N GLN A 113 -10.34 -0.78 16.26
CA GLN A 113 -10.14 -0.87 17.71
C GLN A 113 -8.82 -0.23 18.15
N GLU A 114 -7.72 -0.47 17.44
CA GLU A 114 -6.43 0.16 17.74
C GLU A 114 -6.51 1.70 17.67
N LEU A 115 -7.25 2.23 16.69
CA LEU A 115 -7.55 3.66 16.58
C LEU A 115 -8.29 4.20 17.81
N THR A 116 -9.32 3.49 18.29
CA THR A 116 -10.12 3.94 19.45
C THR A 116 -9.33 3.91 20.77
N VAL A 117 -8.39 2.97 20.94
CA VAL A 117 -7.56 2.86 22.15
C VAL A 117 -6.42 3.89 22.16
N ALA A 118 -5.92 4.29 20.99
CA ALA A 118 -4.83 5.27 20.87
C ALA A 118 -5.26 6.74 21.09
N CYS A 119 -6.56 7.03 21.18
CA CYS A 119 -7.13 8.37 21.40
C CYS A 119 -7.59 8.63 22.85
N GLN A 120 -7.15 7.81 23.81
CA GLN A 120 -7.35 8.03 25.26
C GLN A 120 -6.08 8.54 25.92
#